data_AF-A0A832B3Z8-F1
#
_entry.id   AF-A0A832B3Z8-F1
#
_cell.length_a   1.000
_cell.length_b   1.000
_cell.length_c   1.000
_cell.angle_alpha   90.00
_cell.angle_beta   90.00
_cell.angle_gamma   90.00
#
_symmetry.space_group_name_H-M   'P 1'
#
loop_
_entity.id
_entity.type
_entity.pdbx_description
1 polymer ?
#
loop_
_entity_poly.entity_id
_entity_poly.type
_entity_poly.pdbx_seq_one_letter_code
_entity_poly.pdbx_strand_id
1 'polypeptide(L)'
;PLDDRAVLRACDELITPLGLRSLAPSDAAYIPWHRGDSAARDRAYHQGTVWPWLIGPYLDACERLGEPTTGLLDALVLHLGEAGIGSVSETADGAAPHRATGCPFQAWSVAELLRAVRRRELDHGAHAASRRPRAATRDDRVRGGEVD
;
A
#
# COMPACT_ATOMS: atom_id res chain seq x y z
N PRO A 1 -13.58 -9.46 -4.89
CA PRO A 1 -13.74 -8.83 -6.25
C PRO A 1 -12.43 -8.53 -6.98
N LEU A 2 -11.27 -8.58 -6.32
CA LEU A 2 -9.94 -8.60 -6.97
C LEU A 2 -9.31 -9.98 -6.75
N ASP A 3 -10.05 -11.04 -7.07
CA ASP A 3 -9.68 -12.43 -6.73
C ASP A 3 -9.13 -13.14 -7.98
N ASP A 4 -8.96 -12.38 -9.07
CA ASP A 4 -8.48 -12.82 -10.36
C ASP A 4 -7.14 -12.12 -10.65
N ARG A 5 -6.11 -12.92 -10.95
CA ARG A 5 -4.78 -12.45 -11.30
C ARG A 5 -4.77 -11.64 -12.59
N ALA A 6 -5.70 -11.90 -13.52
CA ALA A 6 -5.83 -11.11 -14.74
C ALA A 6 -6.25 -9.66 -14.44
N VAL A 7 -7.15 -9.46 -13.48
CA VAL A 7 -7.57 -8.13 -13.04
C VAL A 7 -6.42 -7.40 -12.35
N LEU A 8 -5.66 -8.10 -11.51
CA LEU A 8 -4.50 -7.49 -10.86
C LEU A 8 -3.43 -7.06 -11.87
N ARG A 9 -3.14 -7.90 -12.87
CA ARG A 9 -2.20 -7.56 -13.97
C ARG A 9 -2.65 -6.36 -14.80
N ALA A 10 -3.96 -6.16 -14.96
CA ALA A 10 -4.48 -4.97 -15.64
C ALA A 10 -4.18 -3.67 -14.85
N CYS A 11 -3.83 -3.76 -13.57
CA CYS A 11 -3.41 -2.62 -12.77
C CYS A 11 -1.92 -2.27 -12.93
N ASP A 12 -1.08 -3.10 -13.56
CA ASP A 12 0.38 -2.92 -13.58
C ASP A 12 0.80 -1.53 -14.09
N GLU A 13 0.15 -1.03 -15.15
CA GLU A 13 0.43 0.31 -15.73
C GLU A 13 -0.20 1.47 -14.94
N LEU A 14 -1.10 1.17 -14.00
CA LEU A 14 -1.72 2.15 -13.13
C LEU A 14 -0.87 2.46 -11.90
N ILE A 15 0.03 1.55 -11.51
CA ILE A 15 0.80 1.68 -10.28
C ILE A 15 1.77 2.87 -10.38
N THR A 16 1.79 3.66 -9.32
CA THR A 16 2.76 4.73 -9.07
C THR A 16 3.25 4.65 -7.62
N PRO A 17 4.33 5.35 -7.26
CA PRO A 17 4.79 5.38 -5.87
C PRO A 17 3.73 5.90 -4.88
N LEU A 18 2.86 6.83 -5.27
CA LEU A 18 1.85 7.41 -4.37
C LEU A 18 0.47 6.75 -4.46
N GLY A 19 0.30 5.67 -5.20
CA GLY A 19 -1.00 5.01 -5.39
C GLY A 19 -1.27 4.64 -6.84
N LEU A 20 -2.52 4.41 -7.20
CA LEU A 20 -2.89 3.99 -8.56
C LEU A 20 -3.46 5.16 -9.35
N ARG A 21 -3.11 5.25 -10.63
CA ARG A 21 -3.78 6.11 -11.62
C ARG A 21 -5.22 5.66 -11.80
N SER A 22 -6.10 6.63 -12.02
CA SER A 22 -7.50 6.39 -12.40
C SER A 22 -7.65 5.90 -13.85
N LEU A 23 -6.66 6.13 -14.71
CA LEU A 23 -6.62 5.67 -16.09
C LEU A 23 -5.19 5.36 -16.54
N ALA A 24 -5.07 4.37 -17.42
CA ALA A 24 -3.80 3.94 -17.99
C ALA A 24 -3.16 5.03 -18.87
N PRO A 25 -1.83 5.23 -18.81
CA PRO A 25 -1.12 6.13 -19.73
C PRO A 25 -1.22 5.74 -21.21
N SER A 26 -1.56 4.49 -21.50
CA SER A 26 -1.76 3.96 -22.85
C SER A 26 -3.12 4.35 -23.46
N ASP A 27 -4.06 4.82 -22.64
CA ASP A 27 -5.39 5.25 -23.09
C ASP A 27 -5.34 6.65 -23.72
N ALA A 28 -6.08 6.85 -24.81
CA ALA A 28 -6.14 8.12 -25.53
C ALA A 28 -6.76 9.27 -24.71
N ALA A 29 -7.58 8.95 -23.70
CA ALA A 29 -8.18 9.94 -22.80
C ALA A 29 -7.26 10.33 -21.62
N TYR A 30 -6.06 9.74 -21.52
CA TYR A 30 -5.14 10.00 -20.42
C TYR A 30 -4.67 11.47 -20.35
N ILE A 31 -4.84 12.06 -19.18
CA ILE A 31 -4.41 13.40 -18.80
C ILE A 31 -3.39 13.29 -17.65
N PRO A 32 -2.09 13.53 -17.92
CA PRO A 32 -1.02 13.27 -16.95
C PRO A 32 -0.98 14.19 -15.74
N TRP A 33 -1.61 15.37 -15.82
CA TRP A 33 -1.42 16.46 -14.85
C TRP A 33 -2.76 16.93 -14.28
N HIS A 34 -2.93 16.83 -12.97
CA HIS A 34 -4.10 17.33 -12.26
C HIS A 34 -3.85 18.77 -11.78
N ARG A 35 -3.71 19.69 -12.75
CA ARG A 35 -3.24 21.07 -12.50
C ARG A 35 -3.96 22.08 -13.37
N GLY A 36 -3.69 23.36 -13.09
CA GLY A 36 -4.25 24.50 -13.82
C GLY A 36 -5.52 25.02 -13.15
N ASP A 37 -6.41 25.57 -13.97
CA ASP A 37 -7.69 26.09 -13.52
C ASP A 37 -8.66 24.96 -13.09
N SER A 38 -9.83 25.34 -12.61
CA SER A 38 -10.84 24.38 -12.18
C SER A 38 -11.31 23.47 -13.31
N ALA A 39 -11.43 23.96 -14.54
CA ALA A 39 -11.89 23.15 -15.66
C ALA A 39 -10.84 22.13 -16.11
N ALA A 40 -9.55 22.49 -16.09
CA ALA A 40 -8.45 21.59 -16.38
C ALA A 40 -8.35 20.47 -15.33
N ARG A 41 -8.49 20.83 -14.05
CA ARG A 41 -8.50 19.86 -12.96
C ARG A 41 -9.69 18.91 -13.03
N ASP A 42 -10.88 19.44 -13.28
CA ASP A 42 -12.11 18.64 -13.43
C ASP A 42 -11.98 17.60 -14.56
N ARG A 43 -11.46 18.01 -15.73
CA ARG A 43 -11.18 17.07 -16.83
C ARG A 43 -10.17 15.99 -16.45
N ALA A 44 -9.13 16.32 -15.69
CA ALA A 44 -8.08 15.39 -15.30
C ALA A 44 -8.46 14.46 -14.14
N TYR A 45 -9.45 14.84 -13.31
CA TYR A 45 -9.73 14.26 -11.99
C TYR A 45 -9.87 12.73 -11.98
N HIS A 46 -10.44 12.19 -13.07
CA HIS A 46 -10.62 10.75 -13.28
C HIS A 46 -9.98 10.23 -14.57
N GLN A 47 -9.08 10.99 -15.17
CA GLN A 47 -8.45 10.67 -16.46
C GLN A 47 -6.94 10.46 -16.30
N GLY A 48 -6.50 9.73 -15.28
CA GLY A 48 -5.07 9.43 -15.08
C GLY A 48 -4.45 10.04 -13.82
N THR A 49 -5.19 10.91 -13.13
CA THR A 49 -4.85 11.38 -11.77
C THR A 49 -4.66 10.17 -10.84
N VAL A 50 -3.61 10.22 -10.00
CA VAL A 50 -3.31 9.20 -9.00
C VAL A 50 -4.17 9.39 -7.77
N TRP A 51 -4.69 8.28 -7.24
CA TRP A 51 -5.48 8.23 -6.02
C TRP A 51 -4.76 7.37 -4.96
N PRO A 52 -4.20 7.98 -3.90
CA PRO A 52 -3.48 7.24 -2.86
C PRO A 52 -4.27 6.16 -2.15
N TRP A 53 -5.56 6.40 -1.88
CA TRP A 53 -6.40 5.43 -1.17
C TRP A 53 -6.53 4.09 -1.92
N LEU A 54 -6.37 4.06 -3.25
CA LEU A 54 -6.45 2.83 -4.05
C LEU A 54 -5.32 1.83 -3.74
N ILE A 55 -4.24 2.25 -3.07
CA ILE A 55 -3.16 1.35 -2.68
C ILE A 55 -3.67 0.25 -1.74
N GLY A 56 -4.65 0.55 -0.89
CA GLY A 56 -5.16 -0.38 0.11
C GLY A 56 -5.88 -1.58 -0.51
N PRO A 57 -6.94 -1.41 -1.34
CA PRO A 57 -7.56 -2.54 -2.02
C PRO A 57 -6.61 -3.28 -2.97
N TYR A 58 -5.66 -2.57 -3.60
CA TYR A 58 -4.62 -3.20 -4.42
C TYR A 58 -3.72 -4.13 -3.59
N LEU A 59 -3.25 -3.66 -2.44
CA LEU A 59 -2.46 -4.44 -1.49
C LEU A 59 -3.22 -5.67 -0.99
N ASP A 60 -4.50 -5.53 -0.63
CA ASP A 60 -5.37 -6.64 -0.22
C ASP A 60 -5.47 -7.72 -1.33
N ALA A 61 -5.50 -7.30 -2.60
CA ALA A 61 -5.53 -8.21 -3.74
C ALA A 61 -4.20 -8.94 -3.93
N CYS A 62 -3.07 -8.21 -3.86
CA CYS A 62 -1.75 -8.81 -3.95
C CYS A 62 -1.54 -9.87 -2.84
N GLU A 63 -1.88 -9.54 -1.59
CA GLU A 63 -1.76 -10.46 -0.45
C GLU A 63 -2.58 -11.74 -0.67
N ARG A 64 -3.84 -11.60 -1.10
CA ARG A 64 -4.73 -12.75 -1.37
C ARG A 64 -4.22 -13.64 -2.52
N LEU A 65 -3.57 -13.05 -3.52
CA LEU A 65 -3.07 -13.75 -4.71
C LEU A 65 -1.60 -14.21 -4.59
N GLY A 66 -0.96 -13.92 -3.45
CA GLY A 66 0.44 -14.26 -3.19
C GLY A 66 1.43 -13.43 -4.03
N GLU A 67 1.05 -12.23 -4.45
CA GLU A 67 1.93 -11.32 -5.20
C GLU A 67 2.79 -10.47 -4.27
N PRO A 68 4.00 -10.05 -4.70
CA PRO A 68 4.89 -9.24 -3.89
C PRO A 68 4.26 -7.90 -3.49
N THR A 69 4.40 -7.53 -2.22
CA THR A 69 3.87 -6.27 -1.69
C THR A 69 4.94 -5.40 -1.02
N THR A 70 6.21 -5.79 -1.13
CA THR A 70 7.35 -5.06 -0.58
C THR A 70 7.48 -3.70 -1.27
N GLY A 71 7.65 -2.65 -0.48
CA GLY A 71 7.89 -1.30 -0.98
C GLY A 71 6.66 -0.52 -1.45
N LEU A 72 5.48 -1.15 -1.55
CA LEU A 72 4.26 -0.50 -2.05
C LEU A 72 3.79 0.71 -1.19
N LEU A 73 4.21 0.79 0.06
CA LEU A 73 3.83 1.86 0.98
C LEU A 73 4.95 2.89 1.22
N ASP A 74 6.17 2.64 0.74
CA ASP A 74 7.35 3.42 1.15
C ASP A 74 7.22 4.89 0.78
N ALA A 75 6.81 5.18 -0.46
CA ALA A 75 6.63 6.56 -0.90
C ALA A 75 5.43 7.24 -0.22
N LEU A 76 4.39 6.52 0.17
CA LEU A 76 3.29 7.08 0.97
C LEU A 76 3.72 7.41 2.41
N VAL A 77 4.62 6.61 2.99
CA VAL A 77 5.23 6.94 4.29
C VAL A 77 6.12 8.17 4.19
N LEU A 78 6.92 8.28 3.12
CA LEU A 78 7.72 9.48 2.85
C LEU A 78 6.83 10.72 2.62
N HIS A 79 5.70 10.55 1.94
CA HIS A 79 4.74 11.62 1.66
C HIS A 79 4.17 12.27 2.93
N LEU A 80 4.15 11.58 4.07
CA LEU A 80 3.76 12.16 5.37
C LEU A 80 4.60 13.40 5.76
N GLY A 81 5.81 13.53 5.19
CA GLY A 81 6.70 14.67 5.41
C GLY A 81 6.49 15.86 4.46
N GLU A 82 5.54 15.79 3.52
CA GLU A 82 5.27 16.83 2.54
C GLU A 82 3.76 17.07 2.35
N ALA A 83 3.39 18.16 1.66
CA ALA A 83 2.03 18.46 1.17
C ALA A 83 0.88 18.13 2.17
N GLY A 84 1.02 18.57 3.42
CA GLY A 84 0.09 18.23 4.52
C GLY A 84 0.78 17.35 5.55
N ILE A 85 1.64 17.94 6.38
CA ILE A 85 2.49 17.22 7.33
C ILE A 85 1.66 16.29 8.23
N GLY A 86 2.06 15.03 8.28
CA GLY A 86 1.36 13.98 9.03
C GLY A 86 0.08 13.48 8.37
N SER A 87 -0.14 13.77 7.09
CA SER A 87 -1.32 13.37 6.34
C SER A 87 -0.99 12.83 4.96
N VAL A 88 -2.03 12.38 4.25
CA VAL A 88 -1.93 11.87 2.88
C VAL A 88 -2.87 12.68 2.01
N SER A 89 -2.33 13.20 0.90
CA SER A 89 -3.10 13.97 -0.06
C SER A 89 -4.19 13.14 -0.74
N GLU A 90 -5.18 13.84 -1.28
CA GLU A 90 -6.29 13.26 -2.01
C GLU A 90 -5.88 12.67 -3.34
N THR A 91 -5.03 13.39 -4.07
CA THR A 91 -4.61 13.04 -5.42
C THR A 91 -3.14 13.36 -5.62
N ALA A 92 -2.55 12.81 -6.68
CA ALA A 92 -1.27 13.24 -7.20
C ALA A 92 -1.28 13.22 -8.74
N ASP A 93 -0.32 13.89 -9.36
CA ASP A 93 -0.15 13.86 -10.80
C ASP A 93 0.05 12.43 -11.32
N GLY A 94 -0.60 12.12 -12.44
CA GLY A 94 -0.45 10.86 -13.17
C GLY A 94 0.97 10.62 -13.68
N ALA A 95 1.66 11.68 -14.11
CA ALA A 95 3.02 11.62 -14.59
C ALA A 95 4.05 11.89 -13.47
N ALA A 96 5.25 11.32 -13.64
CA ALA A 96 6.37 11.56 -12.74
C ALA A 96 6.70 13.08 -12.68
N PRO A 97 7.03 13.64 -11.50
CA PRO A 97 7.39 12.94 -10.27
C PRO A 97 6.21 12.73 -9.30
N HIS A 98 4.96 12.64 -9.79
CA HIS A 98 3.76 12.36 -8.98
C HIS A 98 3.56 13.36 -7.85
N ARG A 99 3.68 14.64 -8.15
CA ARG A 99 3.51 15.68 -7.13
C ARG A 99 2.07 15.66 -6.62
N ALA A 100 1.91 15.76 -5.32
CA ALA A 100 0.60 15.81 -4.68
C ALA A 100 -0.25 17.00 -5.14
N THR A 101 -1.57 16.78 -5.17
CA THR A 101 -2.60 17.72 -5.60
C THR A 101 -3.89 17.50 -4.79
N GLY A 102 -4.91 18.34 -5.00
CA GLY A 102 -6.20 18.20 -4.32
C GLY A 102 -6.13 18.54 -2.83
N CYS A 103 -7.01 17.95 -2.02
CA CYS A 103 -7.02 18.15 -0.57
C CYS A 103 -5.77 17.52 0.08
N PRO A 104 -4.98 18.27 0.88
CA PRO A 104 -3.77 17.74 1.54
C PRO A 104 -4.07 16.80 2.74
N PHE A 105 -5.27 16.88 3.33
CA PHE A 105 -5.67 16.11 4.52
C PHE A 105 -6.86 15.22 4.22
N GLN A 106 -6.67 14.19 3.39
CA GLN A 106 -7.79 13.49 2.82
C GLN A 106 -8.08 12.14 3.51
N ALA A 107 -9.31 12.02 4.03
CA ALA A 107 -9.68 11.01 5.01
C ALA A 107 -9.50 9.56 4.54
N TRP A 108 -9.98 9.21 3.34
CA TRP A 108 -9.83 7.86 2.79
C TRP A 108 -8.38 7.46 2.52
N SER A 109 -7.51 8.40 2.16
CA SER A 109 -6.12 8.14 1.83
C SER A 109 -5.33 7.86 3.09
N VAL A 110 -5.57 8.67 4.14
CA VAL A 110 -5.04 8.43 5.48
C VAL A 110 -5.55 7.10 6.04
N ALA A 111 -6.86 6.83 5.91
CA ALA A 111 -7.47 5.61 6.42
C ALA A 111 -6.87 4.35 5.77
N GLU A 112 -6.71 4.32 4.45
CA GLU A 112 -6.16 3.16 3.76
C GLU A 112 -4.67 2.94 4.05
N LEU A 113 -3.88 4.01 4.19
CA LEU A 113 -2.49 3.88 4.64
C LEU A 113 -2.42 3.30 6.07
N LEU A 114 -3.18 3.85 7.01
CA LEU A 114 -3.22 3.36 8.39
C LEU A 114 -3.69 1.90 8.47
N ARG A 115 -4.72 1.53 7.70
CA ARG A 115 -5.24 0.16 7.62
C ARG A 115 -4.16 -0.80 7.13
N ALA A 116 -3.47 -0.44 6.06
CA ALA A 116 -2.43 -1.28 5.46
C ALA A 116 -1.22 -1.45 6.39
N VAL A 117 -0.73 -0.36 7.00
CA VAL A 117 0.38 -0.41 7.97
C VAL A 117 -0.01 -1.26 9.18
N ARG A 118 -1.19 -1.00 9.76
CA ARG A 118 -1.63 -1.70 10.97
C ARG A 118 -1.78 -3.21 10.75
N ARG A 119 -2.34 -3.63 9.61
CA ARG A 119 -2.45 -5.06 9.28
C ARG A 119 -1.07 -5.72 9.24
N ARG A 120 -0.12 -5.10 8.53
CA ARG A 120 1.24 -5.63 8.43
C ARG A 120 1.93 -5.73 9.78
N GLU A 121 1.80 -4.75 10.67
CA GLU A 121 2.36 -4.84 12.03
C GLU A 121 1.84 -6.06 12.80
N LEU A 122 0.53 -6.33 12.70
CA LEU A 122 -0.10 -7.46 13.37
C LEU A 122 0.39 -8.80 12.80
N ASP A 123 0.54 -8.90 11.49
CA ASP A 123 1.04 -10.12 10.83
C ASP A 123 2.51 -10.39 11.18
N HIS A 124 3.37 -9.36 11.17
CA HIS A 124 4.77 -9.49 11.61
C HIS A 124 4.85 -9.89 13.10
N GLY A 125 3.99 -9.34 13.95
CA GLY A 125 3.91 -9.70 15.38
C GLY A 125 3.47 -11.15 15.60
N ALA A 126 2.49 -11.64 14.84
CA ALA A 126 2.03 -13.03 14.90
C ALA A 126 3.12 -14.01 14.45
N HIS A 127 3.82 -13.70 13.36
CA HIS A 127 4.95 -14.51 12.89
C HIS A 127 6.10 -14.54 13.90
N ALA A 128 6.45 -13.41 14.51
CA ALA A 128 7.47 -13.34 15.56
C ALA A 128 7.10 -14.15 16.81
N ALA A 129 5.82 -14.13 17.21
CA ALA A 129 5.32 -14.94 18.33
C ALA A 129 5.36 -16.45 18.04
N SER A 130 5.05 -16.86 16.80
CA SER A 130 5.09 -18.28 16.38
C SER A 130 6.50 -18.88 16.32
N ARG A 131 7.53 -18.05 16.14
CA ARG A 131 8.95 -18.46 16.05
C ARG A 131 9.67 -18.50 17.40
N ARG A 132 8.99 -18.19 18.51
CA ARG A 132 9.58 -18.36 19.85
C ARG A 132 9.83 -19.85 20.09
N PRO A 133 11.07 -20.27 20.41
CA PRO A 133 11.33 -21.66 20.73
C PRO A 133 10.47 -22.07 21.91
N ARG A 134 9.74 -23.20 21.78
CA ARG A 134 9.05 -23.82 22.91
C ARG A 134 10.10 -24.04 24.01
N ALA A 135 9.84 -23.49 25.20
CA ALA A 135 10.69 -23.73 26.35
C ALA A 135 10.85 -25.25 26.50
N ALA A 136 12.09 -25.73 26.49
CA ALA A 136 12.37 -27.13 26.76
C ALA A 136 11.79 -27.46 28.13
N THR A 137 10.74 -28.28 28.16
CA THR A 137 10.19 -28.81 29.40
C THR A 137 11.31 -29.53 30.13
N ARG A 138 11.65 -29.07 31.33
CA ARG A 138 12.56 -29.76 32.25
C ARG A 138 11.90 -31.09 32.64
N ASP A 139 12.07 -32.13 31.84
CA ASP A 139 11.69 -33.48 32.26
C ASP A 139 12.57 -34.60 31.71
N ASP A 140 13.80 -34.27 31.28
CA ASP A 140 14.73 -35.27 30.72
C ASP A 140 16.08 -35.33 31.46
N ARG A 141 16.09 -34.96 32.76
CA ARG A 141 17.25 -35.13 33.64
C ARG A 141 16.94 -35.98 34.87
N VAL A 142 16.31 -37.14 34.68
CA VAL A 142 16.37 -38.22 35.68
C VAL A 142 16.32 -39.57 34.96
N ARG A 143 17.46 -40.00 34.39
CA ARG A 143 17.75 -41.44 34.16
C ARG A 143 19.20 -41.61 33.71
N GLY A 144 20.02 -42.11 34.63
CA GLY A 144 21.42 -42.48 34.41
C GLY A 144 22.28 -41.81 35.48
N GLY A 145 22.83 -42.51 36.46
CA GLY A 145 22.82 -43.93 36.77
C GLY A 145 23.65 -44.05 38.04
N GLU A 146 23.16 -44.80 39.01
CA GLU A 146 23.86 -45.14 40.24
C GLU A 146 23.73 -46.66 40.38
N VAL A 147 24.82 -47.38 40.11
CA VAL A 147 25.14 -48.70 40.68
C VAL A 147 26.60 -49.06 40.37
N ASP A 148 27.35 -49.21 41.46
CA ASP A 148 28.71 -49.77 41.67
C ASP A 148 29.91 -49.22 40.86
#